data_AF-A0A7J4IIB0-F1
#
_entry.id   AF-A0A7J4IIB0-F1
#
_cell.length_a   1.000
_cell.length_b   1.000
_cell.length_c   1.000
_cell.angle_alpha   90.00
_cell.angle_beta   90.00
_cell.angle_gamma   90.00
#
_symmetry.space_group_name_H-M   'P 1'
#
loop_
_entity.id
_entity.type
_entity.pdbx_description
1 polymer ?
#
loop_
_entity_poly.entity_id
_entity_poly.type
_entity_poly.pdbx_seq_one_letter_code
_entity_poly.pdbx_strand_id
1 'polypeptide(L)'
;APPVLSERDFENILSDINRITVFLSRDVLAKSLYQLTRNQTTYYATDREELDVTVKNKDGSISYAEEMRNNTADRIDASARAYANTVPIFGLGRFTRIDEGSREHFEAAVRYLQSRNVTVILFLAPYHPIVYETIGTDPRYVNVNAVESYFREFAATENIPVVGSYDPGRFNLTSRDFIDGAHPRREVVDSLFARITNVKTNRTGG
;
A
#
# COMPACT_ATOMS: atom_id res chain seq x y z
N ALA A 1 12.54 29.10 41.61
CA ALA A 1 12.71 27.69 41.23
C ALA A 1 12.47 27.58 39.73
N PRO A 2 13.26 26.80 38.97
CA PRO A 2 12.95 26.55 37.57
C PRO A 2 11.60 25.82 37.45
N PRO A 3 10.83 26.04 36.38
CA PRO A 3 9.55 25.37 36.20
C PRO A 3 9.77 23.87 36.07
N VAL A 4 9.02 23.09 36.86
CA VAL A 4 8.99 21.63 36.76
C VAL A 4 8.07 21.29 35.59
N LEU A 5 8.66 20.73 34.53
CA LEU A 5 7.90 20.25 33.38
C LEU A 5 6.96 19.13 33.83
N SER A 6 5.70 19.22 33.41
CA SER A 6 4.73 18.15 33.65
C SER A 6 5.00 16.96 32.74
N GLU A 7 4.47 15.79 33.11
CA GLU A 7 4.54 14.58 32.27
C GLU A 7 3.94 14.82 30.87
N ARG A 8 2.89 15.66 30.79
CA ARG A 8 2.29 16.08 29.52
C ARG A 8 3.22 16.96 28.69
N ASP A 9 4.05 17.80 29.32
CA ASP A 9 5.04 18.61 28.61
C ASP A 9 6.15 17.72 28.03
N PHE A 10 6.57 16.69 28.76
CA PHE A 10 7.52 15.70 28.27
C PHE A 10 6.98 14.90 27.07
N GLU A 11 5.72 14.45 27.13
CA GLU A 11 5.09 13.73 26.02
C GLU A 11 4.96 14.59 24.76
N ASN A 12 4.63 15.88 24.92
CA ASN A 12 4.58 16.82 23.79
C ASN A 12 5.98 17.04 23.18
N ILE A 13 7.00 17.20 24.03
CA ILE A 13 8.40 17.34 23.58
C ILE A 13 8.86 16.08 22.82
N LEU A 14 8.51 14.87 23.31
CA LEU A 14 8.84 13.62 22.63
C LEU A 14 8.09 13.47 21.30
N SER A 15 6.83 13.90 21.24
CA SER A 15 6.06 13.95 20.00
C SER A 15 6.70 14.87 18.97
N ASP A 16 7.11 16.07 19.39
CA ASP A 16 7.75 17.07 18.54
C ASP A 16 9.13 16.61 18.08
N ILE A 17 9.93 15.99 18.96
CA ILE A 17 11.20 15.36 18.58
C ILE A 17 10.95 14.29 17.52
N ASN A 18 10.01 13.36 17.74
CA ASN A 18 9.70 12.30 16.78
C ASN A 18 9.23 12.84 15.41
N ARG A 19 8.43 13.92 15.41
CA ARG A 19 8.05 14.62 14.17
C ARG A 19 9.26 15.20 13.45
N ILE A 20 10.22 15.77 14.18
CA ILE A 20 11.47 16.28 13.61
C ILE A 20 12.37 15.14 13.12
N THR A 21 12.42 13.99 13.81
CA THR A 21 13.24 12.84 13.39
C THR A 21 12.79 12.24 12.06
N VAL A 22 11.49 12.31 11.74
CA VAL A 22 10.95 11.91 10.43
C VAL A 22 11.50 12.81 9.31
N PHE A 23 11.64 14.12 9.55
CA PHE A 23 12.31 15.05 8.62
C PHE A 23 13.83 14.80 8.52
N LEU A 24 14.44 14.28 9.57
CA LEU A 24 15.86 13.90 9.60
C LEU A 24 16.12 12.47 9.11
N SER A 25 15.11 11.75 8.60
CA SER A 25 15.38 10.44 8.02
C SER A 25 16.41 10.59 6.91
N ARG A 26 17.51 9.85 7.04
CA ARG A 26 18.66 9.93 6.12
C ARG A 26 18.20 9.80 4.66
N ASP A 27 17.19 8.98 4.42
CA ASP A 27 16.67 8.73 3.07
C ASP A 27 15.86 9.91 2.54
N VAL A 28 15.01 10.56 3.36
CA VAL A 28 14.30 11.78 2.94
C VAL A 28 15.28 12.93 2.73
N LEU A 29 16.25 13.09 3.62
CA LEU A 29 17.29 14.12 3.49
C LEU A 29 18.16 13.87 2.25
N ALA A 30 18.65 12.66 2.04
CA ALA A 30 19.47 12.29 0.88
C ALA A 30 18.69 12.47 -0.43
N LYS A 31 17.42 12.05 -0.46
CA LYS A 31 16.57 12.23 -1.65
C LYS A 31 16.28 13.72 -1.90
N SER A 32 16.04 14.50 -0.87
CA SER A 32 15.82 15.96 -0.98
C SER A 32 17.08 16.67 -1.48
N LEU A 33 18.26 16.32 -0.95
CA LEU A 33 19.55 16.87 -1.37
C LEU A 33 19.89 16.45 -2.82
N TYR A 34 19.59 15.21 -3.19
CA TYR A 34 19.73 14.71 -4.55
C TYR A 34 18.87 15.50 -5.54
N GLN A 35 17.63 15.85 -5.18
CA GLN A 35 16.76 16.64 -6.07
C GLN A 35 17.21 18.10 -6.17
N LEU A 36 17.70 18.70 -5.07
CA LEU A 36 18.26 20.06 -5.06
C LEU A 36 19.50 20.18 -5.96
N THR A 37 20.39 19.17 -5.97
CA THR A 37 21.59 19.18 -6.82
C THR A 37 21.31 19.03 -8.31
N ARG A 38 20.10 18.59 -8.70
CA ARG A 38 19.68 18.48 -10.10
C ARG A 38 18.86 19.65 -10.63
N ASN A 39 18.67 20.70 -9.83
CA ASN A 39 17.87 21.88 -10.21
C ASN A 39 16.46 21.51 -10.72
N GLN A 40 15.91 20.38 -10.26
CA GLN A 40 14.54 19.97 -10.56
C GLN A 40 13.60 20.64 -9.55
N THR A 41 13.27 21.91 -9.79
CA THR A 41 12.25 22.65 -9.04
C THR A 41 10.84 22.35 -9.56
N THR A 42 10.47 21.07 -9.69
CA THR A 42 9.13 20.65 -10.16
C THR A 42 8.10 20.50 -9.04
N TYR A 43 8.47 20.82 -7.79
CA TYR A 43 7.56 20.73 -6.64
C TYR A 43 7.16 22.13 -6.17
N TYR A 44 5.87 22.33 -5.92
CA TYR A 44 5.35 23.49 -5.21
C TYR A 44 4.48 23.02 -4.04
N ALA A 45 4.50 23.78 -2.94
CA ALA A 45 3.66 23.49 -1.79
C ALA A 45 2.20 23.82 -2.11
N THR A 46 1.29 22.97 -1.66
CA THR A 46 -0.15 23.13 -1.83
C THR A 46 -0.85 22.56 -0.59
N ASP A 47 -1.97 23.16 -0.20
CA ASP A 47 -2.89 22.59 0.79
C ASP A 47 -4.05 21.81 0.13
N ARG A 48 -4.08 21.76 -1.20
CA ARG A 48 -5.04 20.94 -1.97
C ARG A 48 -4.52 19.52 -2.12
N GLU A 49 -5.37 18.55 -1.78
CA GLU A 49 -5.07 17.12 -1.91
C GLU A 49 -5.24 16.60 -3.35
N GLU A 50 -6.05 17.26 -4.16
CA GLU A 50 -6.32 16.86 -5.54
C GLU A 50 -6.04 18.00 -6.52
N LEU A 51 -5.24 17.71 -7.55
CA LEU A 51 -4.83 18.63 -8.61
C LEU A 51 -4.75 17.92 -9.97
N ASP A 52 -4.49 18.71 -11.00
CA ASP A 52 -4.09 18.26 -12.34
C ASP A 52 -2.69 17.61 -12.36
N VAL A 53 -1.93 17.79 -11.30
CA VAL A 53 -0.64 17.14 -11.04
C VAL A 53 -0.72 16.15 -9.88
N THR A 54 0.24 15.23 -9.80
CA THR A 54 0.34 14.30 -8.68
C THR A 54 0.76 15.03 -7.40
N VAL A 55 -0.02 14.85 -6.33
CA VAL A 55 0.22 15.46 -5.01
C VAL A 55 0.72 14.40 -4.05
N LYS A 56 1.78 14.73 -3.29
CA LYS A 56 2.19 13.95 -2.12
C LYS A 56 1.65 14.63 -0.87
N ASN A 57 0.74 13.96 -0.17
CA ASN A 57 0.04 14.49 0.99
C ASN A 57 0.93 14.51 2.24
N LYS A 58 0.48 15.24 3.27
CA LYS A 58 1.21 15.43 4.54
C LYS A 58 1.45 14.12 5.29
N ASP A 59 0.59 13.12 5.09
CA ASP A 59 0.71 11.77 5.62
C ASP A 59 1.57 10.83 4.75
N GLY A 60 2.10 11.33 3.64
CA GLY A 60 2.93 10.57 2.69
C GLY A 60 2.15 9.84 1.60
N SER A 61 0.81 9.82 1.66
CA SER A 61 -0.03 9.26 0.58
C SER A 61 0.11 10.06 -0.71
N ILE A 62 -0.27 9.45 -1.83
CA ILE A 62 -0.17 10.04 -3.17
C ILE A 62 -1.57 10.18 -3.75
N SER A 63 -1.94 11.40 -4.12
CA SER A 63 -3.09 11.67 -4.98
C SER A 63 -2.58 11.81 -6.42
N TYR A 64 -2.92 10.86 -7.29
CA TYR A 64 -2.50 10.91 -8.70
C TYR A 64 -3.11 12.10 -9.43
N ALA A 65 -2.44 12.61 -10.46
CA ALA A 65 -2.94 13.66 -11.37
C ALA A 65 -4.33 13.37 -11.95
N GLU A 66 -5.10 14.41 -12.27
CA GLU A 66 -6.48 14.27 -12.79
C GLU A 66 -6.55 13.38 -14.03
N GLU A 67 -5.60 13.50 -14.97
CA GLU A 67 -5.55 12.64 -16.15
C GLU A 67 -5.47 11.15 -15.81
N MET A 68 -4.74 10.79 -14.74
CA MET A 68 -4.64 9.40 -14.27
C MET A 68 -5.92 8.96 -13.56
N ARG A 69 -6.51 9.85 -12.73
CA ARG A 69 -7.78 9.56 -12.04
C ARG A 69 -8.93 9.40 -13.03
N ASN A 70 -8.98 10.18 -14.12
CA ASN A 70 -10.09 10.20 -15.07
C ASN A 70 -9.76 9.50 -16.40
N ASN A 71 -8.82 8.57 -16.39
CA ASN A 71 -8.36 7.92 -17.61
C ASN A 71 -9.41 6.99 -18.24
N THR A 72 -9.36 6.83 -19.56
CA THR A 72 -10.24 5.91 -20.30
C THR A 72 -9.83 4.45 -20.06
N ALA A 73 -10.78 3.52 -20.15
CA ALA A 73 -10.50 2.08 -20.04
C ALA A 73 -9.39 1.62 -21.01
N ASP A 74 -9.42 2.07 -22.27
CA ASP A 74 -8.42 1.70 -23.28
C ASP A 74 -6.99 2.11 -22.90
N ARG A 75 -6.82 3.30 -22.31
CA ARG A 75 -5.53 3.80 -21.83
C ARG A 75 -5.08 3.06 -20.57
N ILE A 76 -6.00 2.73 -19.65
CA ILE A 76 -5.71 1.92 -18.47
C ILE A 76 -5.24 0.53 -18.92
N ASP A 77 -5.96 -0.09 -19.85
CA ASP A 77 -5.61 -1.37 -20.47
C ASP A 77 -4.26 -1.33 -21.17
N ALA A 78 -3.96 -0.25 -21.92
CA ALA A 78 -2.66 -0.07 -22.56
C ALA A 78 -1.54 0.02 -21.52
N SER A 79 -1.76 0.75 -20.41
CA SER A 79 -0.83 0.81 -19.28
C SER A 79 -0.64 -0.55 -18.62
N ALA A 80 -1.72 -1.31 -18.42
CA ALA A 80 -1.69 -2.65 -17.85
C ALA A 80 -0.91 -3.63 -18.74
N ARG A 81 -1.12 -3.59 -20.06
CA ARG A 81 -0.32 -4.37 -21.02
C ARG A 81 1.15 -3.96 -21.02
N ALA A 82 1.45 -2.66 -20.99
CA ALA A 82 2.83 -2.18 -20.92
C ALA A 82 3.53 -2.67 -19.64
N TYR A 83 2.83 -2.63 -18.50
CA TYR A 83 3.30 -3.16 -17.24
C TYR A 83 3.53 -4.68 -17.29
N ALA A 84 2.54 -5.45 -17.77
CA ALA A 84 2.64 -6.89 -17.94
C ALA A 84 3.78 -7.33 -18.88
N ASN A 85 4.11 -6.49 -19.87
CA ASN A 85 5.19 -6.72 -20.83
C ASN A 85 6.57 -6.27 -20.35
N THR A 86 6.69 -5.68 -19.16
CA THR A 86 8.02 -5.60 -18.53
C THR A 86 8.46 -7.02 -18.25
N VAL A 87 9.60 -7.45 -18.78
CA VAL A 87 10.07 -8.84 -18.65
C VAL A 87 11.34 -8.87 -17.80
N PRO A 88 11.30 -9.42 -16.58
CA PRO A 88 10.10 -9.87 -15.85
C PRO A 88 9.22 -8.69 -15.42
N ILE A 89 7.94 -8.97 -15.06
CA ILE A 89 7.02 -7.92 -14.58
C ILE A 89 7.72 -7.17 -13.45
N PHE A 90 7.73 -5.84 -13.54
CA PHE A 90 8.40 -5.00 -12.57
C PHE A 90 7.98 -5.38 -11.14
N GLY A 91 8.95 -5.60 -10.26
CA GLY A 91 8.71 -6.05 -8.88
C GLY A 91 8.41 -7.56 -8.70
N LEU A 92 8.11 -8.31 -9.76
CA LEU A 92 7.86 -9.76 -9.71
C LEU A 92 9.01 -10.60 -10.27
N GLY A 93 10.07 -9.94 -10.74
CA GLY A 93 11.26 -10.60 -11.26
C GLY A 93 12.04 -11.40 -10.21
N ARG A 94 12.52 -12.57 -10.63
CA ARG A 94 13.41 -13.45 -9.82
C ARG A 94 12.77 -13.93 -8.51
N PHE A 95 11.45 -13.86 -8.40
CA PHE A 95 10.74 -14.36 -7.25
C PHE A 95 10.56 -15.89 -7.33
N THR A 96 11.57 -16.63 -6.88
CA THR A 96 11.61 -18.10 -6.99
C THR A 96 11.01 -18.84 -5.79
N ARG A 97 10.94 -18.18 -4.63
CA ARG A 97 10.32 -18.67 -3.39
C ARG A 97 10.12 -17.50 -2.43
N ILE A 98 9.25 -17.70 -1.44
CA ILE A 98 9.20 -16.83 -0.26
C ILE A 98 10.56 -16.91 0.45
N ASP A 99 11.12 -15.75 0.76
CA ASP A 99 12.37 -15.65 1.51
C ASP A 99 12.09 -15.85 3.00
N GLU A 100 12.73 -16.84 3.62
CA GLU A 100 12.49 -17.21 5.03
C GLU A 100 12.85 -16.08 5.99
N GLY A 101 13.93 -15.35 5.75
CA GLY A 101 14.30 -14.22 6.62
C GLY A 101 13.28 -13.09 6.55
N SER A 102 12.81 -12.74 5.35
CA SER A 102 11.75 -11.75 5.15
C SER A 102 10.43 -12.20 5.79
N ARG A 103 10.12 -13.49 5.68
CA ARG A 103 8.96 -14.12 6.33
C ARG A 103 9.03 -13.96 7.85
N GLU A 104 10.14 -14.38 8.47
CA GLU A 104 10.35 -14.27 9.92
C GLU A 104 10.24 -12.82 10.42
N HIS A 105 10.86 -11.86 9.72
CA HIS A 105 10.77 -10.45 10.09
C HIS A 105 9.34 -9.91 9.98
N PHE A 106 8.61 -10.28 8.92
CA PHE A 106 7.22 -9.90 8.76
C PHE A 106 6.34 -10.43 9.90
N GLU A 107 6.43 -11.73 10.19
CA GLU A 107 5.65 -12.35 11.26
C GLU A 107 5.98 -11.76 12.63
N ALA A 108 7.27 -11.52 12.92
CA ALA A 108 7.70 -10.87 14.15
C ALA A 108 7.16 -9.44 14.28
N ALA A 109 7.16 -8.67 13.19
CA ALA A 109 6.60 -7.31 13.19
C ALA A 109 5.08 -7.31 13.47
N VAL A 110 4.34 -8.24 12.86
CA VAL A 110 2.89 -8.39 13.10
C VAL A 110 2.60 -8.77 14.55
N ARG A 111 3.26 -9.80 15.08
CA ARG A 111 3.10 -10.23 16.47
C ARG A 111 3.47 -9.13 17.46
N TYR A 112 4.53 -8.37 17.16
CA TYR A 112 4.92 -7.20 17.95
C TYR A 112 3.80 -6.16 17.97
N LEU A 113 3.24 -5.77 16.83
CA LEU A 113 2.13 -4.81 16.76
C LEU A 113 0.92 -5.27 17.57
N GLN A 114 0.52 -6.55 17.43
CA GLN A 114 -0.58 -7.12 18.21
C GLN A 114 -0.28 -7.11 19.73
N SER A 115 0.95 -7.40 20.15
CA SER A 115 1.38 -7.32 21.56
C SER A 115 1.27 -5.90 22.17
N ARG A 116 1.24 -4.88 21.30
CA ARG A 116 1.05 -3.47 21.67
C ARG A 116 -0.40 -3.02 21.53
N ASN A 117 -1.35 -3.97 21.43
CA ASN A 117 -2.78 -3.73 21.21
C ASN A 117 -3.07 -2.95 19.92
N VAL A 118 -2.21 -3.03 18.92
CA VAL A 118 -2.46 -2.46 17.59
C VAL A 118 -3.31 -3.44 16.79
N THR A 119 -4.41 -2.96 16.21
CA THR A 119 -5.23 -3.77 15.29
C THR A 119 -4.51 -3.90 13.96
N VAL A 120 -4.14 -5.12 13.59
CA VAL A 120 -3.55 -5.44 12.29
C VAL A 120 -4.64 -5.97 11.35
N ILE A 121 -4.60 -5.53 10.09
CA ILE A 121 -5.41 -6.03 8.98
C ILE A 121 -4.45 -6.28 7.82
N LEU A 122 -4.53 -7.45 7.17
CA LEU A 122 -3.79 -7.69 5.93
C LEU A 122 -4.67 -7.31 4.74
N PHE A 123 -4.18 -6.40 3.89
CA PHE A 123 -4.85 -6.01 2.66
C PHE A 123 -4.09 -6.57 1.46
N LEU A 124 -4.77 -7.40 0.67
CA LEU A 124 -4.28 -7.96 -0.59
C LEU A 124 -4.91 -7.15 -1.73
N ALA A 125 -4.18 -6.16 -2.23
CA ALA A 125 -4.65 -5.30 -3.32
C ALA A 125 -4.76 -6.11 -4.63
N PRO A 126 -5.93 -6.12 -5.31
CA PRO A 126 -6.07 -6.83 -6.58
C PRO A 126 -5.15 -6.23 -7.65
N TYR A 127 -4.65 -7.08 -8.54
CA TYR A 127 -4.01 -6.63 -9.79
C TYR A 127 -5.08 -6.31 -10.84
N HIS A 128 -4.70 -5.50 -11.83
CA HIS A 128 -5.54 -5.30 -13.01
C HIS A 128 -5.80 -6.64 -13.73
N PRO A 129 -7.00 -6.90 -14.29
CA PRO A 129 -7.34 -8.17 -14.95
C PRO A 129 -6.30 -8.69 -15.94
N ILE A 130 -5.85 -7.84 -16.88
CA ILE A 130 -4.78 -8.16 -17.85
C ILE A 130 -3.47 -8.61 -17.18
N VAL A 131 -3.09 -7.96 -16.08
CA VAL A 131 -1.84 -8.27 -15.37
C VAL A 131 -2.01 -9.57 -14.59
N TYR A 132 -3.14 -9.76 -13.93
CA TYR A 132 -3.45 -10.99 -13.21
C TYR A 132 -3.54 -12.21 -14.14
N GLU A 133 -4.11 -12.04 -15.33
CA GLU A 133 -4.11 -13.08 -16.37
C GLU A 133 -2.68 -13.47 -16.77
N THR A 134 -1.79 -12.49 -16.94
CA THR A 134 -0.37 -12.76 -17.22
C THR A 134 0.31 -13.50 -16.07
N ILE A 135 0.04 -13.11 -14.81
CA ILE A 135 0.54 -13.79 -13.61
C ILE A 135 0.04 -15.24 -13.55
N GLY A 136 -1.23 -15.48 -13.89
CA GLY A 136 -1.85 -16.79 -13.82
C GLY A 136 -1.43 -17.76 -14.95
N THR A 137 -0.99 -17.23 -16.09
CA THR A 137 -0.66 -18.03 -17.28
C THR A 137 0.85 -18.25 -17.46
N ASP A 138 1.69 -17.35 -16.96
CA ASP A 138 3.14 -17.43 -17.12
C ASP A 138 3.79 -18.16 -15.93
N PRO A 139 4.52 -19.28 -16.15
CA PRO A 139 5.12 -20.07 -15.08
C PRO A 139 6.15 -19.31 -14.25
N ARG A 140 6.68 -18.18 -14.74
CA ARG A 140 7.62 -17.32 -14.00
C ARG A 140 6.99 -16.69 -12.76
N TYR A 141 5.66 -16.55 -12.72
CA TYR A 141 4.95 -15.85 -11.65
C TYR A 141 4.11 -16.78 -10.76
N VAL A 142 4.27 -18.10 -10.88
CA VAL A 142 3.54 -19.10 -10.08
C VAL A 142 3.62 -18.83 -8.56
N ASN A 143 4.73 -18.27 -8.10
CA ASN A 143 4.95 -17.97 -6.69
C ASN A 143 4.08 -16.82 -6.17
N VAL A 144 3.54 -15.95 -7.02
CA VAL A 144 2.64 -14.86 -6.61
C VAL A 144 1.37 -15.44 -5.98
N ASN A 145 0.82 -16.52 -6.57
CA ASN A 145 -0.33 -17.22 -6.02
C ASN A 145 0.00 -17.94 -4.71
N ALA A 146 1.22 -18.48 -4.58
CA ALA A 146 1.70 -19.10 -3.34
C ALA A 146 1.78 -18.08 -2.18
N VAL A 147 2.13 -16.82 -2.47
CA VAL A 147 2.18 -15.74 -1.47
C VAL A 147 0.80 -15.40 -0.92
N GLU A 148 -0.23 -15.35 -1.76
CA GLU A 148 -1.59 -15.12 -1.26
C GLU A 148 -2.03 -16.23 -0.30
N SER A 149 -1.77 -17.50 -0.64
CA SER A 149 -2.05 -18.63 0.25
C SER A 149 -1.31 -18.50 1.58
N TYR A 150 -0.02 -18.19 1.54
CA TYR A 150 0.78 -17.94 2.74
C TYR A 150 0.15 -16.86 3.64
N PHE A 151 -0.18 -15.68 3.09
CA PHE A 151 -0.75 -14.60 3.90
C PHE A 151 -2.10 -14.99 4.51
N ARG A 152 -2.93 -15.76 3.79
CA ARG A 152 -4.22 -16.23 4.31
C ARG A 152 -4.04 -17.25 5.45
N GLU A 153 -3.11 -18.18 5.31
CA GLU A 153 -2.79 -19.18 6.35
C GLU A 153 -2.22 -18.52 7.60
N PHE A 154 -1.25 -17.61 7.43
CA PHE A 154 -0.68 -16.83 8.53
C PHE A 154 -1.76 -15.99 9.23
N ALA A 155 -2.59 -15.29 8.48
CA ALA A 155 -3.68 -14.49 9.05
C ALA A 155 -4.70 -15.33 9.81
N ALA A 156 -5.04 -16.52 9.33
CA ALA A 156 -5.91 -17.43 10.05
C ALA A 156 -5.29 -17.88 11.38
N THR A 157 -3.99 -18.16 11.39
CA THR A 157 -3.24 -18.57 12.58
C THR A 157 -3.18 -17.46 13.64
N GLU A 158 -2.95 -16.22 13.22
CA GLU A 158 -2.82 -15.06 14.11
C GLU A 158 -4.16 -14.31 14.35
N ASN A 159 -5.28 -14.87 13.88
CA ASN A 159 -6.63 -14.28 13.95
C ASN A 159 -6.71 -12.84 13.38
N ILE A 160 -6.09 -12.63 12.22
CA ILE A 160 -6.02 -11.35 11.52
C ILE A 160 -7.06 -11.31 10.39
N PRO A 161 -7.87 -10.24 10.28
CA PRO A 161 -8.74 -10.05 9.12
C PRO A 161 -7.93 -9.86 7.83
N VAL A 162 -8.36 -10.52 6.75
CA VAL A 162 -7.80 -10.33 5.40
C VAL A 162 -8.83 -9.62 4.51
N VAL A 163 -8.45 -8.47 3.96
CA VAL A 163 -9.22 -7.71 2.97
C VAL A 163 -8.66 -8.01 1.57
N GLY A 164 -9.54 -8.27 0.61
CA GLY A 164 -9.15 -8.38 -0.80
C GLY A 164 -8.56 -9.73 -1.21
N SER A 165 -7.97 -9.74 -2.39
CA SER A 165 -7.28 -10.83 -3.08
C SER A 165 -6.51 -10.23 -4.24
N TYR A 166 -5.39 -10.84 -4.64
CA TYR A 166 -4.69 -10.48 -5.86
C TYR A 166 -5.54 -10.75 -7.12
N ASP A 167 -6.51 -11.68 -7.03
CA ASP A 167 -7.47 -12.02 -8.07
C ASP A 167 -8.61 -10.98 -8.18
N PRO A 168 -8.64 -10.15 -9.25
CA PRO A 168 -9.73 -9.19 -9.46
C PRO A 168 -11.08 -9.86 -9.74
N GLY A 169 -11.08 -11.10 -10.23
CA GLY A 169 -12.30 -11.86 -10.56
C GLY A 169 -13.17 -12.16 -9.34
N ARG A 170 -12.57 -12.26 -8.15
CA ARG A 170 -13.31 -12.48 -6.88
C ARG A 170 -14.26 -11.35 -6.51
N PHE A 171 -14.07 -10.17 -7.10
CA PHE A 171 -14.91 -9.00 -6.85
C PHE A 171 -15.54 -8.44 -8.13
N ASN A 172 -15.49 -9.19 -9.24
CA ASN A 172 -15.95 -8.78 -10.57
C ASN A 172 -15.35 -7.44 -11.01
N LEU A 173 -14.07 -7.20 -10.70
CA LEU A 173 -13.40 -5.95 -11.09
C LEU A 173 -13.05 -5.96 -12.57
N THR A 174 -13.20 -4.80 -13.19
CA THR A 174 -12.92 -4.50 -14.59
C THR A 174 -11.79 -3.49 -14.70
N SER A 175 -11.28 -3.21 -15.89
CA SER A 175 -10.23 -2.20 -16.10
C SER A 175 -10.59 -0.82 -15.55
N ARG A 176 -11.88 -0.46 -15.51
CA ARG A 176 -12.34 0.83 -14.99
C ARG A 176 -12.15 0.97 -13.48
N ASP A 177 -11.94 -0.13 -12.78
CA ASP A 177 -11.75 -0.18 -11.33
C ASP A 177 -10.30 0.11 -10.93
N PHE A 178 -9.42 0.39 -11.89
CA PHE A 178 -7.99 0.60 -11.68
C PHE A 178 -7.50 1.97 -12.18
N ILE A 179 -6.37 2.39 -11.63
CA ILE A 179 -5.62 3.57 -12.08
C ILE A 179 -4.59 3.15 -13.15
N ASP A 180 -3.96 1.99 -12.94
CA ASP A 180 -2.95 1.41 -13.83
C ASP A 180 -2.97 -0.14 -13.75
N GLY A 181 -1.88 -0.81 -14.15
CA GLY A 181 -1.77 -2.27 -14.12
C GLY A 181 -1.73 -2.92 -12.73
N ALA A 182 -1.49 -2.15 -11.66
CA ALA A 182 -1.26 -2.71 -10.31
C ALA A 182 -2.08 -2.04 -9.21
N HIS A 183 -2.62 -0.84 -9.43
CA HIS A 183 -3.27 -0.05 -8.38
C HIS A 183 -4.78 0.07 -8.60
N PRO A 184 -5.61 -0.51 -7.71
CA PRO A 184 -7.05 -0.27 -7.73
C PRO A 184 -7.36 1.18 -7.36
N ARG A 185 -8.53 1.65 -7.77
CA ARG A 185 -9.02 2.97 -7.39
C ARG A 185 -9.47 2.99 -5.93
N ARG A 186 -9.54 4.19 -5.36
CA ARG A 186 -9.96 4.42 -3.97
C ARG A 186 -11.32 3.79 -3.69
N GLU A 187 -12.27 3.92 -4.61
CA GLU A 187 -13.64 3.40 -4.45
C GLU A 187 -13.66 1.87 -4.31
N VAL A 188 -12.75 1.18 -4.99
CA VAL A 188 -12.58 -0.27 -4.87
C VAL A 188 -12.02 -0.61 -3.50
N VAL A 189 -10.98 0.09 -3.05
CA VAL A 189 -10.38 -0.13 -1.73
C VAL A 189 -11.44 0.09 -0.64
N ASP A 190 -12.17 1.21 -0.68
CA ASP A 190 -13.23 1.54 0.28
C ASP A 190 -14.32 0.45 0.30
N SER A 191 -14.75 -0.02 -0.87
CA SER A 191 -15.73 -1.12 -1.01
C SER A 191 -15.23 -2.43 -0.40
N LEU A 192 -13.95 -2.78 -0.57
CA LEU A 192 -13.37 -3.99 0.00
C LEU A 192 -13.29 -3.91 1.53
N PHE A 193 -12.89 -2.77 2.10
CA PHE A 193 -12.82 -2.59 3.54
C PHE A 193 -14.21 -2.56 4.20
N ALA A 194 -15.20 -1.96 3.55
CA ALA A 194 -16.59 -1.94 4.04
C ALA A 194 -17.20 -3.35 4.19
N ARG A 195 -16.71 -4.34 3.43
CA ARG A 195 -17.16 -5.74 3.56
C ARG A 195 -16.74 -6.38 4.88
N ILE A 196 -15.63 -5.97 5.49
CA ILE A 196 -15.17 -6.53 6.77
C ILE A 196 -15.85 -5.88 7.96
N THR A 197 -16.17 -4.59 7.89
CA THR A 197 -16.90 -3.89 8.95
C THR A 197 -18.30 -4.49 9.14
N ASN A 198 -18.97 -4.84 8.04
CA ASN A 198 -20.32 -5.44 8.06
C ASN A 198 -20.35 -6.90 8.57
N VAL A 199 -19.23 -7.64 8.49
CA VAL A 199 -19.14 -9.01 9.03
C VAL A 199 -18.99 -9.00 10.56
N LYS A 200 -18.35 -7.97 11.14
CA LYS A 200 -18.22 -7.84 12.60
C LYS A 200 -19.53 -7.43 13.29
N THR A 201 -20.36 -6.59 12.65
CA THR A 201 -21.66 -6.19 13.20
C THR A 201 -22.67 -7.35 13.22
N ASN A 202 -22.67 -8.23 12.21
CA ASN A 202 -23.60 -9.36 12.16
C ASN A 202 -23.23 -10.54 13.09
N ARG A 203 -22.02 -10.54 13.67
CA ARG A 203 -21.57 -11.58 14.63
C ARG A 203 -21.84 -11.23 16.10
N THR A 204 -22.35 -10.03 16.39
CA THR A 204 -22.65 -9.58 17.77
C THR A 204 -24.15 -9.50 18.06
N GLY A 205 -25.00 -10.00 17.16
CA GLY A 205 -26.46 -9.98 17.26
C GLY A 205 -27.12 -11.36 17.17
N GLY A 206 -26.54 -12.38 17.82
CA GLY A 206 -27.11 -13.73 17.93
C GLY A 206 -26.89 -14.30 19.32
#